data_AF-A0AAD2QWD3-F1
#
_entry.id   AF-A0AAD2QWD3-F1
#
_cell.length_a   1.000
_cell.length_b   1.000
_cell.length_c   1.000
_cell.angle_alpha   90.00
_cell.angle_beta   90.00
_cell.angle_gamma   90.00
#
_symmetry.space_group_name_H-M   'P 1'
#
loop_
_entity.id
_entity.type
_entity.pdbx_description
1 polymer ?
#
loop_
_entity_poly.entity_id
_entity_poly.type
_entity_poly.pdbx_seq_one_letter_code
_entity_poly.pdbx_strand_id
1 'polypeptide(L)'
;MFDAYFFKENYKYPNIFFMSRQILKNGFGAEYHIKQHLSWKIGEALVCCKTAKSYMLLPFNLTKIILQWKKNRKEINSKLLLSEYKDYYKVDKIKNYFTYQLGSLVVCLFKNWYKGEIFKFPFKIYFLLKKIKKRG
;
A
#
# COMPACT_ATOMS: atom_id res chain seq x y z
N MET A 1 7.11 -10.73 14.67
CA MET A 1 7.89 -11.48 13.65
C MET A 1 8.82 -10.57 12.84
N PHE A 2 8.43 -9.32 12.55
CA PHE A 2 9.34 -8.29 12.02
C PHE A 2 10.46 -7.92 13.00
N ASP A 3 10.15 -7.78 14.29
CA ASP A 3 11.15 -7.39 15.32
C ASP A 3 12.25 -8.44 15.54
N ALA A 4 11.90 -9.73 15.46
CA ALA A 4 12.87 -10.82 15.65
C ALA A 4 13.86 -10.95 14.47
N TYR A 5 13.45 -10.54 13.26
CA TYR A 5 14.32 -10.55 12.08
C TYR A 5 15.32 -9.39 12.13
N PHE A 6 14.88 -8.19 12.53
CA PHE A 6 15.76 -7.03 12.75
C PHE A 6 16.75 -7.25 13.90
N PHE A 7 16.32 -7.91 14.98
CA PHE A 7 17.19 -8.14 16.12
C PHE A 7 18.37 -9.08 15.80
N LYS A 8 18.18 -10.02 14.87
CA LYS A 8 19.24 -10.97 14.47
C LYS A 8 20.27 -10.36 13.51
N GLU A 9 19.88 -9.38 12.68
CA GLU A 9 20.82 -8.65 11.80
C GLU A 9 21.66 -7.58 12.54
N ASN A 10 21.22 -7.11 13.71
CA ASN A 10 21.90 -6.08 14.49
C ASN A 10 23.36 -6.43 14.88
N TYR A 11 23.71 -7.71 14.96
CA TYR A 11 25.08 -8.15 15.27
C TYR A 11 26.03 -8.14 14.08
N LYS A 12 25.50 -8.13 12.84
CA LYS A 12 26.33 -8.20 11.63
C LYS A 12 26.66 -6.82 11.06
N TYR A 13 25.78 -5.82 11.22
CA TYR A 13 25.96 -4.47 10.70
C TYR A 13 25.42 -3.38 11.65
N PRO A 14 26.15 -3.05 12.73
CA PRO A 14 25.69 -2.12 13.78
C PRO A 14 25.37 -0.70 13.25
N ASN A 15 26.02 -0.26 12.17
CA ASN A 15 25.78 1.05 11.56
C ASN A 15 24.39 1.20 10.92
N ILE A 16 23.76 0.10 10.49
CA ILE A 16 22.44 0.15 9.83
C ILE A 16 21.35 0.59 10.82
N PHE A 17 21.43 0.11 12.07
CA PHE A 17 20.48 0.49 13.11
C PHE A 17 20.63 1.97 13.52
N PHE A 18 21.85 2.48 13.57
CA PHE A 18 22.09 3.89 13.84
C PHE A 18 21.56 4.79 12.71
N MET A 19 21.81 4.40 11.46
CA MET A 19 21.28 5.10 10.29
C MET A 19 19.76 5.08 10.23
N SER A 20 19.11 3.93 10.49
CA SER A 20 17.65 3.84 10.51
C SER A 20 17.04 4.73 11.61
N ARG A 21 17.66 4.81 12.79
CA ARG A 21 17.27 5.77 13.85
C ARG A 21 17.40 7.22 13.42
N GLN A 22 18.49 7.58 12.73
CA GLN A 22 18.69 8.94 12.22
C GLN A 22 17.68 9.30 11.12
N ILE A 23 17.38 8.37 10.21
CA ILE A 23 16.37 8.50 9.16
C ILE A 23 14.99 8.73 9.77
N LEU A 24 14.62 7.95 10.79
CA LEU A 24 13.36 8.12 11.54
C LEU A 24 13.32 9.47 12.26
N LYS A 25 14.41 9.86 12.94
CA LYS A 25 14.52 11.16 13.64
C LYS A 25 14.42 12.36 12.68
N ASN A 26 14.90 12.20 11.45
CA ASN A 26 14.85 13.22 10.41
C ASN A 26 13.52 13.23 9.63
N GLY A 27 12.57 12.33 9.93
CA GLY A 27 11.28 12.27 9.25
C GLY A 27 11.38 11.75 7.81
N PHE A 28 12.32 10.85 7.53
CA PHE A 28 12.43 10.13 6.25
C PHE A 28 11.75 8.76 6.35
N GLY A 29 11.09 8.31 5.27
CA GLY A 29 10.35 7.05 5.25
C GLY A 29 8.89 7.14 4.82
N ALA A 30 8.40 8.31 4.43
CA ALA A 30 7.02 8.50 3.95
C ALA A 30 6.64 7.54 2.82
N GLU A 31 7.59 7.22 1.94
CA GLU A 31 7.44 6.22 0.85
C GLU A 31 7.18 4.80 1.39
N TYR A 32 7.86 4.40 2.47
CA TYR A 32 7.62 3.10 3.09
C TYR A 32 6.22 3.05 3.70
N HIS A 33 5.82 4.09 4.43
CA HIS A 33 4.50 4.18 5.03
C HIS A 33 3.36 4.13 4.00
N ILE A 34 3.48 4.89 2.89
CA ILE A 34 2.46 4.87 1.83
C ILE A 34 2.39 3.52 1.10
N LYS A 35 3.52 2.82 0.93
CA LYS A 35 3.53 1.44 0.36
C LYS A 35 2.89 0.42 1.29
N GLN A 36 2.84 0.70 2.59
CA GLN A 36 2.11 -0.13 3.57
C GLN A 36 0.60 0.17 3.63
N HIS A 37 0.12 1.19 2.91
CA HIS A 37 -1.32 1.43 2.81
C HIS A 37 -2.01 0.26 2.12
N LEU A 38 -3.22 -0.05 2.60
CA LEU A 38 -4.04 -1.12 2.05
C LEU A 38 -4.28 -0.96 0.55
N SER A 39 -4.52 0.28 0.09
CA SER A 39 -4.73 0.59 -1.33
C SER A 39 -3.52 0.23 -2.19
N TRP A 40 -2.30 0.48 -1.73
CA TRP A 40 -1.09 0.10 -2.48
C TRP A 40 -0.99 -1.42 -2.61
N LYS A 41 -1.13 -2.14 -1.49
CA LYS A 41 -1.03 -3.61 -1.45
C LYS A 41 -2.09 -4.32 -2.29
N ILE A 42 -3.33 -3.81 -2.27
CA ILE A 42 -4.41 -4.32 -3.12
C ILE A 42 -4.11 -4.04 -4.60
N GLY A 43 -3.68 -2.83 -4.93
CA GLY A 43 -3.31 -2.48 -6.29
C GLY A 43 -2.17 -3.34 -6.84
N GLU A 44 -1.14 -3.56 -6.03
CA GLU A 44 0.01 -4.41 -6.34
C GLU A 44 -0.45 -5.85 -6.61
N ALA A 45 -1.29 -6.42 -5.74
CA ALA A 45 -1.85 -7.75 -5.94
C ALA A 45 -2.63 -7.87 -7.26
N LEU A 46 -3.40 -6.83 -7.63
CA LEU A 46 -4.18 -6.81 -8.86
C LEU A 46 -3.32 -6.69 -10.11
N VAL A 47 -2.28 -5.86 -10.09
CA VAL A 47 -1.33 -5.72 -11.21
C VAL A 47 -0.48 -6.98 -11.39
N CYS A 48 -0.14 -7.66 -10.30
CA CYS A 48 0.63 -8.92 -10.33
C CYS A 48 -0.22 -10.12 -10.81
N CYS A 49 -1.55 -10.05 -10.73
CA CYS A 49 -2.43 -11.11 -11.22
C CYS A 49 -2.52 -11.08 -12.74
N LYS A 50 -1.66 -11.85 -13.41
CA LYS A 50 -1.61 -11.97 -14.89
C LYS A 50 -2.19 -13.26 -15.43
N THR A 51 -2.43 -14.26 -14.57
CA THR A 51 -2.82 -15.62 -14.97
C THR A 51 -4.25 -15.92 -14.53
N ALA A 52 -5.01 -16.70 -15.31
CA ALA A 52 -6.38 -17.10 -14.96
C ALA A 52 -6.48 -17.76 -13.56
N LYS A 53 -5.52 -18.63 -13.20
CA LYS A 53 -5.41 -19.22 -11.85
C LYS A 53 -5.23 -18.16 -10.76
N SER A 54 -4.45 -17.10 -11.02
CA SER A 54 -4.24 -16.01 -10.08
C SER A 54 -5.49 -15.15 -9.87
N TYR A 55 -6.31 -14.98 -10.91
CA TYR A 55 -7.61 -14.32 -10.79
C TYR A 55 -8.62 -15.12 -9.96
N MET A 56 -8.63 -16.44 -10.10
CA MET A 56 -9.48 -17.31 -9.28
C MET A 56 -9.08 -17.28 -7.80
N LEU A 57 -7.77 -17.18 -7.51
CA LEU A 57 -7.22 -17.07 -6.15
C LEU A 57 -7.20 -15.63 -5.60
N LEU A 58 -7.44 -14.63 -6.45
CA LEU A 58 -7.43 -13.22 -6.10
C LEU A 58 -8.31 -12.89 -4.88
N PRO A 59 -9.57 -13.35 -4.75
CA PRO A 59 -10.37 -13.08 -3.56
C PRO A 59 -9.71 -13.59 -2.27
N PHE A 60 -9.09 -14.78 -2.29
CA PHE A 60 -8.36 -15.33 -1.15
C PHE A 60 -7.08 -14.53 -0.83
N ASN A 61 -6.36 -14.09 -1.86
CA ASN A 61 -5.17 -13.25 -1.69
C ASN A 61 -5.52 -11.88 -1.09
N LEU A 62 -6.61 -11.27 -1.56
CA LEU A 62 -7.08 -9.98 -1.05
C LEU A 62 -7.52 -10.08 0.42
N THR A 63 -8.28 -11.10 0.80
CA THR A 63 -8.69 -11.30 2.20
C THR A 63 -7.48 -11.52 3.10
N LYS A 64 -6.49 -12.32 2.65
CA LYS A 64 -5.22 -12.50 3.37
C LYS A 64 -4.47 -11.18 3.58
N ILE A 65 -4.36 -10.35 2.55
CA ILE A 65 -3.73 -9.02 2.64
C ILE A 65 -4.46 -8.13 3.64
N ILE A 66 -5.79 -8.09 3.60
CA ILE A 66 -6.61 -7.28 4.51
C ILE A 66 -6.44 -7.74 5.96
N LEU A 67 -6.46 -9.06 6.20
CA LEU A 67 -6.26 -9.64 7.53
C LEU A 67 -4.87 -9.31 8.07
N GLN A 68 -3.83 -9.47 7.25
CA GLN A 68 -2.46 -9.13 7.62
C GLN A 68 -2.30 -7.63 7.91
N TRP A 69 -2.89 -6.76 7.07
CA TRP A 69 -2.89 -5.33 7.29
C TRP A 69 -3.60 -4.95 8.60
N LYS A 70 -4.74 -5.57 8.90
CA LYS A 70 -5.48 -5.35 10.15
C LYS A 70 -4.66 -5.80 11.37
N LYS A 71 -3.92 -6.90 11.26
CA LYS A 71 -3.01 -7.37 12.33
C LYS A 71 -1.85 -6.39 12.55
N ASN A 72 -1.16 -6.00 11.47
CA ASN A 72 -0.04 -5.06 11.53
C ASN A 72 -0.46 -3.69 12.08
N ARG A 73 -1.66 -3.20 11.74
CA ARG A 73 -2.19 -1.92 12.24
C ARG A 73 -2.53 -1.96 13.73
N LYS A 74 -2.89 -3.13 14.28
CA LYS A 74 -3.13 -3.28 15.72
C LYS A 74 -1.84 -3.27 16.53
N GLU A 75 -0.76 -3.81 15.96
CA GLU A 75 0.57 -3.82 16.59
C GLU A 75 1.25 -2.44 16.48
N ILE A 76 1.03 -1.72 15.38
CA ILE A 76 1.62 -0.40 15.12
C ILE A 76 0.65 0.70 15.59
N ASN A 77 0.60 0.93 16.90
CA ASN A 77 -0.10 2.07 17.52
C ASN A 77 0.72 3.38 17.46
N SER A 78 1.51 3.60 16.41
CA SER A 78 2.31 4.82 16.28
C SER A 78 1.47 5.93 15.63
N LYS A 79 1.07 6.90 16.46
CA LYS A 79 0.36 8.16 16.14
C LYS A 79 1.09 9.12 15.18
N LEU A 80 2.14 8.70 14.48
CA LEU A 80 2.88 9.58 13.58
C LEU A 80 2.04 9.86 12.33
N LEU A 81 1.66 11.13 12.16
CA LEU A 81 0.88 11.56 11.01
C LEU A 81 1.81 11.58 9.78
N LEU A 82 1.33 11.08 8.64
CA LEU A 82 2.11 11.02 7.40
C LEU A 82 2.63 12.40 6.93
N SER A 83 2.01 13.48 7.41
CA SER A 83 2.38 14.88 7.15
C SER A 83 3.62 15.37 7.91
N GLU A 84 4.09 14.65 8.93
CA GLU A 84 5.26 15.04 9.73
C GLU A 84 6.59 14.62 9.07
N TYR A 85 6.51 13.89 7.96
CA TYR A 85 7.69 13.43 7.22
C TYR A 85 8.18 14.51 6.24
N LYS A 86 9.49 14.80 6.23
CA LYS A 86 10.14 15.74 5.30
C LYS A 86 9.99 15.33 3.84
N ASP A 87 9.82 14.03 3.59
CA ASP A 87 9.68 13.42 2.26
C ASP A 87 8.22 13.33 1.75
N TYR A 88 7.31 14.13 2.30
CA TYR A 88 5.89 14.09 1.97
C TYR A 88 5.61 14.23 0.45
N TYR A 89 6.39 15.05 -0.27
CA TYR A 89 6.22 15.24 -1.71
C TYR A 89 6.29 13.92 -2.52
N LYS A 90 7.06 12.92 -2.06
CA LYS A 90 7.12 11.60 -2.69
C LYS A 90 5.80 10.84 -2.57
N VAL A 91 5.05 11.06 -1.48
CA VAL A 91 3.76 10.44 -1.23
C VAL A 91 2.74 10.83 -2.29
N ASP A 92 2.70 12.10 -2.69
CA ASP A 92 1.74 12.57 -3.69
C ASP A 92 2.08 12.04 -5.09
N LYS A 93 3.37 11.90 -5.41
CA LYS A 93 3.81 11.17 -6.60
C LYS A 93 3.34 9.71 -6.55
N ILE A 94 3.42 9.06 -5.39
CA ILE A 94 3.00 7.66 -5.22
C ILE A 94 1.48 7.48 -5.35
N LYS A 95 0.69 8.38 -4.76
CA LYS A 95 -0.78 8.39 -4.91
C LYS A 95 -1.23 8.56 -6.36
N ASN A 96 -0.41 9.18 -7.20
CA ASN A 96 -0.67 9.35 -8.63
C ASN A 96 -0.40 8.09 -9.47
N TYR A 97 0.29 7.08 -8.94
CA TYR A 97 0.51 5.83 -9.69
C TYR A 97 -0.80 5.07 -9.91
N PHE A 98 -0.88 4.42 -11.08
CA PHE A 98 -2.02 3.56 -11.44
C PHE A 98 -2.31 2.51 -10.38
N THR A 99 -1.27 1.84 -9.89
CA THR A 99 -1.36 0.78 -8.87
C THR A 99 -2.11 1.29 -7.63
N TYR A 100 -1.72 2.45 -7.10
CA TYR A 100 -2.36 3.03 -5.93
C TYR A 100 -3.82 3.41 -6.20
N GLN A 101 -4.09 4.04 -7.35
CA GLN A 101 -5.44 4.48 -7.72
C GLN A 101 -6.38 3.28 -7.96
N LEU A 102 -5.88 2.24 -8.60
CA LEU A 102 -6.61 1.00 -8.86
C LEU A 102 -7.00 0.32 -7.53
N GLY A 103 -6.04 0.15 -6.62
CA GLY A 103 -6.34 -0.42 -5.31
C GLY A 103 -7.25 0.46 -4.46
N SER A 104 -7.16 1.79 -4.58
CA SER A 104 -8.11 2.71 -3.94
C SER A 104 -9.55 2.52 -4.45
N LEU A 105 -9.74 2.34 -5.76
CA LEU A 105 -11.07 2.07 -6.34
C LEU A 105 -11.67 0.79 -5.78
N VAL A 106 -10.86 -0.25 -5.64
CA VAL A 106 -11.28 -1.55 -5.10
C VAL A 106 -11.70 -1.43 -3.63
N VAL A 107 -10.92 -0.72 -2.81
CA VAL A 107 -11.28 -0.44 -1.41
C VAL A 107 -12.59 0.34 -1.32
N CYS A 108 -12.77 1.38 -2.16
CA CYS A 108 -14.00 2.15 -2.21
C CYS A 108 -15.20 1.30 -2.63
N LEU A 109 -15.01 0.40 -3.60
CA LEU A 109 -16.04 -0.54 -4.04
C LEU A 109 -16.46 -1.45 -2.89
N PHE A 110 -15.53 -2.06 -2.19
CA PHE A 110 -15.85 -2.92 -1.04
C PHE A 110 -16.51 -2.14 0.10
N LYS A 111 -16.12 -0.87 0.32
CA LYS A 111 -16.74 -0.03 1.34
C LYS A 111 -18.18 0.35 0.99
N ASN A 112 -18.47 0.60 -0.27
CA ASN A 112 -19.77 1.09 -0.74
C ASN A 112 -20.54 0.04 -1.57
N TRP A 113 -20.24 -1.24 -1.36
CA TRP A 113 -20.84 -2.34 -2.13
C TRP A 113 -22.38 -2.29 -2.09
N TYR A 114 -22.94 -1.94 -0.92
CA TYR A 114 -24.37 -1.77 -0.67
C TYR A 114 -25.02 -0.56 -1.38
N LYS A 115 -24.22 0.38 -1.94
CA LYS A 115 -24.71 1.55 -2.70
C LYS A 115 -24.75 1.30 -4.22
N GLY A 116 -24.55 0.06 -4.67
CA GLY A 116 -24.50 -0.28 -6.10
C GLY A 116 -23.23 0.21 -6.81
N GLU A 117 -22.17 0.53 -6.08
CA GLU A 117 -20.88 0.97 -6.66
C GLU A 117 -20.21 -0.11 -7.52
N ILE A 118 -20.60 -1.37 -7.36
CA ILE A 118 -20.16 -2.50 -8.17
C ILE A 118 -20.48 -2.28 -9.66
N PHE A 119 -21.67 -1.78 -9.99
CA PHE A 119 -22.08 -1.52 -11.38
C PHE A 119 -21.26 -0.40 -12.03
N LYS A 120 -20.77 0.56 -11.24
CA LYS A 120 -19.96 1.70 -11.71
C LYS A 120 -18.48 1.36 -11.84
N PHE A 121 -18.05 0.23 -11.30
CA PHE A 121 -16.65 -0.19 -11.27
C PHE A 121 -15.95 -0.29 -12.62
N PRO A 122 -16.51 -1.01 -13.63
CA PRO A 122 -15.86 -1.11 -14.94
C PRO A 122 -15.68 0.26 -15.59
N PHE A 123 -16.67 1.15 -15.46
CA PHE A 123 -16.58 2.53 -15.94
C PHE A 123 -15.47 3.33 -15.25
N LYS A 124 -15.32 3.20 -13.93
CA LYS A 124 -14.25 3.87 -13.18
C LYS A 124 -12.87 3.39 -13.60
N ILE A 125 -12.69 2.09 -13.83
CA ILE A 125 -11.43 1.52 -14.36
C ILE A 125 -11.14 2.06 -15.76
N TYR A 126 -12.15 2.07 -16.64
CA TYR A 126 -11.99 2.59 -18.00
C TYR A 126 -11.55 4.06 -18.01
N PHE A 127 -12.17 4.91 -17.20
CA PHE A 127 -11.76 6.31 -17.05
C PHE A 127 -10.33 6.45 -16.50
N LEU A 128 -9.93 5.58 -15.56
CA LEU A 128 -8.59 5.56 -15.01
C LEU A 128 -7.53 5.25 -16.07
N LEU A 129 -7.77 4.21 -16.88
CA LEU A 129 -6.90 3.83 -17.99
C LEU A 129 -6.79 4.96 -19.03
N LYS A 130 -7.91 5.61 -19.36
CA LYS A 130 -7.93 6.74 -20.28
C LYS A 130 -7.12 7.93 -19.76
N LYS A 131 -7.15 8.21 -18.44
CA LYS A 131 -6.34 9.27 -17.82
C LYS A 131 -4.84 8.97 -17.93
N ILE A 132 -4.43 7.72 -17.79
CA ILE A 132 -3.03 7.31 -17.87
C ILE A 132 -2.53 7.39 -19.32
N LYS A 133 -3.32 6.91 -20.28
CA LYS A 133 -3.00 7.01 -21.70
C LYS A 133 -2.85 8.45 -22.20
N LYS A 134 -3.46 9.43 -21.53
CA LYS A 134 -3.30 10.86 -21.84
C LYS A 134 -2.09 11.52 -21.18
N ARG A 135 -1.46 10.85 -20.21
CA ARG A 135 -0.33 11.39 -19.41
C ARG A 135 1.02 10.85 -19.83
N GLY A 136 1.06 9.69 -20.50
CA GLY A 136 2.25 9.13 -21.15
C GLY A 136 2.22 9.47 -22.63
#